data_AF-A0AA42B3F2-F1
#
_entry.id   AF-A0AA42B3F2-F1
#
_cell.length_a   1.000
_cell.length_b   1.000
_cell.length_c   1.000
_cell.angle_alpha   90.00
_cell.angle_beta   90.00
_cell.angle_gamma   90.00
#
_symmetry.space_group_name_H-M   'P 1'
#
loop_
_entity.id
_entity.type
_entity.pdbx_description
1 polymer ?
#
loop_
_entity_poly.entity_id
_entity_poly.type
_entity_poly.pdbx_seq_one_letter_code
_entity_poly.pdbx_strand_id
1 'polypeptide(L)'
;MDLPKLKFISLGSFFVEDGDSINRLISSCPILESLILRDIWIENGYDVNVKIESHGLKHLEINSNIEILVWSHYNMAKIIKLSTPNLTSFICKDYMLQEYCLENVSSLITADIDIVKEYKHDALHD
;
A
#
# COMPACT_ATOMS: atom_id res chain seq x y z
N MET A 1 -16.01 -3.17 -10.65
CA MET A 1 -16.13 -4.61 -10.38
C MET A 1 -16.94 -4.76 -9.10
N ASP A 2 -17.78 -5.78 -8.95
CA ASP A 2 -18.50 -6.03 -7.70
C ASP A 2 -18.22 -7.46 -7.25
N LEU A 3 -17.55 -7.62 -6.10
CA LEU A 3 -17.07 -8.90 -5.58
C LEU A 3 -17.60 -9.07 -4.14
N PRO A 4 -18.92 -9.16 -3.94
CA PRO A 4 -19.58 -8.95 -2.64
C PRO A 4 -19.28 -10.04 -1.61
N LYS A 5 -18.72 -11.18 -2.04
CA LYS A 5 -18.37 -12.32 -1.18
C LYS A 5 -16.85 -12.50 -1.01
N LEU A 6 -16.04 -11.63 -1.58
CA LEU A 6 -14.58 -11.76 -1.54
C LEU A 6 -14.06 -11.30 -0.17
N LYS A 7 -13.38 -12.21 0.54
CA LYS A 7 -12.77 -11.96 1.86
C LYS A 7 -11.27 -11.72 1.82
N PHE A 8 -10.62 -12.14 0.75
CA PHE A 8 -9.19 -12.07 0.58
C PHE A 8 -8.88 -11.60 -0.83
N ILE A 9 -7.98 -10.63 -0.95
CA ILE A 9 -7.44 -10.21 -2.22
C ILE A 9 -5.92 -10.02 -2.09
N SER A 10 -5.21 -10.47 -3.11
CA SER A 10 -3.78 -10.24 -3.27
C SER A 10 -3.56 -9.67 -4.65
N LEU A 11 -3.04 -8.45 -4.71
CA LEU A 11 -2.70 -7.77 -5.95
C LEU A 11 -1.19 -7.58 -6.02
N GLY A 12 -0.62 -7.79 -7.20
CA GLY A 12 0.81 -7.60 -7.45
C GLY A 12 1.03 -6.82 -8.73
N SER A 13 2.05 -5.97 -8.73
CA SER A 13 2.53 -5.21 -9.90
C SER A 13 1.40 -4.49 -10.63
N PHE A 14 0.60 -3.72 -9.90
CA PHE A 14 -0.56 -3.03 -10.45
C PHE A 14 -0.40 -1.52 -10.42
N PHE A 15 -0.89 -0.88 -11.47
CA PHE A 15 -0.79 0.56 -11.71
C PHE A 15 -2.14 1.21 -11.48
N VAL A 16 -2.14 2.33 -10.76
CA VAL A 16 -3.35 3.09 -10.48
C VAL A 16 -3.19 4.55 -10.89
N GLU A 17 -4.29 5.15 -11.32
CA GLU A 17 -4.35 6.54 -11.79
C GLU A 17 -4.31 7.54 -10.63
N ASP A 18 -4.78 7.14 -9.45
CA ASP A 18 -4.93 8.02 -8.28
C ASP A 18 -4.81 7.27 -6.95
N GLY A 19 -4.67 8.03 -5.86
CA GLY A 19 -4.57 7.51 -4.49
C GLY A 19 -5.87 6.91 -3.93
N ASP A 20 -7.02 7.13 -4.58
CA ASP A 20 -8.33 6.64 -4.15
C ASP A 20 -8.66 5.25 -4.70
N SER A 21 -7.90 4.80 -5.70
CA SER A 21 -8.10 3.52 -6.39
C SER A 21 -8.16 2.31 -5.44
N ILE A 22 -7.36 2.33 -4.36
CA ILE A 22 -7.35 1.28 -3.34
C ILE A 22 -8.66 1.28 -2.54
N ASN A 23 -9.18 2.45 -2.16
CA ASN A 23 -10.47 2.53 -1.46
C ASN A 23 -11.64 2.12 -2.36
N ARG A 24 -11.58 2.44 -3.66
CA ARG A 24 -12.57 1.96 -4.65
C ARG A 24 -12.57 0.43 -4.77
N LEU A 25 -11.39 -0.20 -4.68
CA LEU A 25 -11.27 -1.65 -4.65
C LEU A 25 -11.86 -2.25 -3.37
N ILE A 26 -11.55 -1.65 -2.21
CA ILE A 26 -12.08 -2.08 -0.90
C ILE A 26 -13.60 -1.94 -0.87
N SER A 27 -14.16 -0.83 -1.34
CA SER A 27 -15.61 -0.61 -1.37
C SER A 27 -16.35 -1.57 -2.31
N SER A 28 -15.67 -2.08 -3.34
CA SER A 28 -16.17 -3.13 -4.24
C SER A 28 -16.18 -4.54 -3.61
N CYS A 29 -15.60 -4.69 -2.42
CA CYS A 29 -15.46 -5.94 -1.67
C CYS A 29 -15.92 -5.74 -0.20
N PRO A 30 -17.22 -5.57 0.07
CA PRO A 30 -17.75 -5.14 1.38
C PRO A 30 -17.43 -6.06 2.57
N ILE A 31 -17.06 -7.32 2.33
CA ILE A 31 -16.67 -8.28 3.36
C ILE A 31 -15.17 -8.61 3.34
N LEU A 32 -14.34 -7.78 2.71
CA LEU A 32 -12.90 -7.98 2.62
C LEU A 32 -12.26 -7.94 4.02
N GLU A 33 -11.66 -9.05 4.41
CA GLU A 33 -10.98 -9.22 5.70
C GLU A 33 -9.45 -9.13 5.56
N SER A 34 -8.91 -9.43 4.38
CA SER A 34 -7.47 -9.49 4.14
C SER A 34 -7.10 -8.87 2.79
N LEU A 35 -6.14 -7.94 2.81
CA LEU A 35 -5.65 -7.22 1.64
C LEU A 35 -4.13 -7.33 1.58
N ILE A 36 -3.61 -7.88 0.49
CA ILE A 36 -2.17 -7.92 0.19
C ILE A 36 -1.93 -7.07 -1.05
N LEU A 37 -1.03 -6.10 -0.93
CA LEU A 37 -0.62 -5.20 -1.99
C LEU A 37 0.87 -5.35 -2.22
N ARG A 38 1.24 -5.82 -3.42
CA ARG A 38 2.63 -5.95 -3.85
C ARG A 38 2.88 -4.98 -5.01
N ASP A 39 3.91 -4.15 -4.90
CA ASP A 39 4.37 -3.25 -5.96
C ASP A 39 3.24 -2.35 -6.49
N ILE A 40 2.77 -1.42 -5.66
CA ILE A 40 1.74 -0.44 -6.04
C ILE A 40 2.41 0.77 -6.69
N TRP A 41 1.99 1.09 -7.90
CA TRP A 41 2.49 2.22 -8.65
C TRP A 41 1.38 3.22 -8.95
N ILE A 42 1.62 4.49 -8.61
CA ILE A 42 0.65 5.57 -8.79
C ILE A 42 1.19 6.55 -9.83
N GLU A 43 0.34 6.91 -10.78
CA GLU A 43 0.67 7.96 -11.74
C GLU A 43 0.99 9.26 -11.00
N ASN A 44 2.18 9.82 -11.22
CA ASN A 44 2.72 10.97 -10.49
C ASN A 44 2.71 10.82 -8.95
N GLY A 45 2.97 9.61 -8.45
CA GLY A 45 2.84 9.24 -7.03
C GLY A 45 3.60 10.09 -5.98
N TYR A 46 4.69 10.77 -6.35
CA TYR A 46 5.50 11.57 -5.41
C TYR A 46 4.74 12.72 -4.74
N ASP A 47 3.61 13.16 -5.30
CA ASP A 47 2.74 14.19 -4.72
C ASP A 47 1.39 13.63 -4.23
N VAL A 48 1.21 12.31 -4.29
CA VAL A 48 -0.05 11.65 -3.95
C VAL A 48 0.00 11.08 -2.54
N ASN A 49 -1.04 11.38 -1.77
CA ASN A 49 -1.31 10.73 -0.50
C ASN A 49 -2.34 9.62 -0.71
N VAL A 50 -1.99 8.40 -0.31
CA VAL A 50 -2.92 7.27 -0.27
C VAL A 50 -3.52 7.20 1.12
N LYS A 51 -4.83 7.03 1.18
CA LYS A 51 -5.52 6.69 2.42
C LYS A 51 -6.16 5.33 2.26
N ILE A 52 -5.94 4.42 3.19
CA ILE A 52 -6.58 3.10 3.22
C ILE A 52 -7.59 3.10 4.35
N GLU A 53 -8.88 3.04 4.00
CA GLU A 53 -9.98 3.07 4.95
C GLU A 53 -10.83 1.80 4.88
N SER A 54 -10.94 1.08 5.99
CA SER A 54 -11.80 -0.10 6.07
C SER A 54 -12.14 -0.48 7.50
N HIS A 55 -13.43 -0.72 7.74
CA HIS A 55 -13.90 -1.33 8.99
C HIS A 55 -13.91 -2.86 8.92
N GLY A 56 -13.85 -3.47 7.74
CA GLY A 56 -13.87 -4.93 7.59
C GLY A 56 -12.48 -5.57 7.64
N LEU A 57 -11.44 -4.78 7.36
CA LEU A 57 -10.08 -5.28 7.17
C LEU A 57 -9.45 -5.66 8.51
N LYS A 58 -8.94 -6.89 8.57
CA LYS A 58 -8.25 -7.49 9.73
C LYS A 58 -6.76 -7.70 9.45
N HIS A 59 -6.40 -7.95 8.19
CA HIS A 59 -5.02 -8.13 7.77
C HIS A 59 -4.68 -7.24 6.57
N LEU A 60 -3.53 -6.55 6.66
CA LEU A 60 -2.98 -5.72 5.60
C LEU A 60 -1.50 -6.05 5.44
N GLU A 61 -1.10 -6.39 4.22
CA GLU A 61 0.30 -6.51 3.81
C GLU A 61 0.57 -5.51 2.69
N ILE A 62 1.59 -4.66 2.89
CA ILE A 62 2.15 -3.78 1.86
C ILE A 62 3.59 -4.22 1.64
N ASN A 63 3.90 -4.58 0.40
CA ASN A 63 5.21 -5.08 0.01
C ASN A 63 5.66 -4.38 -1.27
N SER A 64 6.86 -3.80 -1.24
CA SER A 64 7.40 -3.03 -2.35
C SER A 64 8.78 -3.59 -2.71
N ASN A 65 8.93 -4.02 -3.96
CA ASN A 65 10.18 -4.47 -4.53
C ASN A 65 10.71 -3.45 -5.56
N ILE A 66 11.87 -2.86 -5.27
CA ILE A 66 12.55 -1.88 -6.14
C ILE A 66 13.11 -2.50 -7.43
N GLU A 67 13.22 -3.82 -7.53
CA GLU A 67 13.82 -4.47 -8.71
C GLU A 67 13.03 -4.25 -10.03
N ILE A 68 11.81 -3.71 -9.95
CA ILE A 68 11.01 -3.39 -11.13
C ILE A 68 11.34 -1.96 -11.60
N LEU A 69 12.04 -1.86 -12.73
CA LEU A 69 12.24 -0.61 -13.47
C LEU A 69 10.89 -0.02 -13.87
N VAL A 70 10.47 1.03 -13.18
CA VAL A 70 9.18 1.69 -13.43
C VAL A 70 9.30 2.70 -14.56
N TRP A 71 8.24 2.81 -15.36
CA TRP A 71 8.09 3.88 -16.33
C TRP A 71 8.14 5.25 -15.63
N SER A 72 8.74 6.24 -16.30
CA SER A 72 9.17 7.52 -15.72
C SER A 72 8.10 8.38 -15.02
N HIS A 73 6.82 8.02 -15.13
CA HIS A 73 5.69 8.77 -14.57
C HIS A 73 4.95 7.99 -13.47
N TYR A 74 5.30 6.74 -13.20
CA TYR A 74 4.71 5.94 -12.14
C TYR A 74 5.66 5.87 -10.95
N ASN A 75 5.19 6.29 -9.79
CA ASN A 75 5.99 6.38 -8.58
C ASN A 75 5.19 5.83 -7.40
N MET A 76 5.90 5.54 -6.31
CA MET A 76 5.25 5.20 -5.06
C MET A 76 4.57 6.44 -4.45
N ALA A 77 3.53 6.22 -3.64
CA ALA A 77 2.85 7.29 -2.92
C ALA A 77 3.83 8.05 -2.02
N LYS A 78 3.61 9.35 -1.79
CA LYS A 78 4.39 10.09 -0.79
C LYS A 78 4.07 9.64 0.62
N ILE A 79 2.78 9.56 0.94
CA ILE A 79 2.28 9.24 2.27
C ILE A 79 1.22 8.16 2.14
N ILE A 80 1.31 7.13 2.97
CA ILE A 80 0.31 6.07 3.12
C ILE A 80 -0.32 6.21 4.51
N LYS A 81 -1.59 6.62 4.55
CA LYS A 81 -2.38 6.79 5.77
C LYS A 81 -3.28 5.59 5.99
N LEU A 82 -3.21 5.00 7.18
CA LEU A 82 -4.03 3.85 7.56
C LEU A 82 -5.10 4.26 8.59
N SER A 83 -6.37 4.10 8.19
CA SER A 83 -7.55 4.27 9.05
C SER A 83 -8.39 3.00 8.99
N THR A 84 -7.93 1.97 9.69
CA THR A 84 -8.49 0.62 9.69
C THR A 84 -8.66 0.12 11.13
N PRO A 85 -9.73 0.53 11.84
CA PRO A 85 -9.86 0.34 13.28
C PRO A 85 -9.89 -1.14 13.71
N ASN A 86 -10.28 -2.05 12.83
CA ASN A 86 -10.37 -3.49 13.08
C ASN A 86 -9.15 -4.28 12.58
N LEU A 87 -8.12 -3.58 12.08
CA LEU A 87 -6.87 -4.21 11.64
C LEU A 87 -6.19 -4.85 12.84
N THR A 88 -5.92 -6.15 12.79
CA THR A 88 -5.24 -6.90 13.85
C THR A 88 -3.82 -7.29 13.46
N SER A 89 -3.52 -7.36 12.17
CA SER A 89 -2.21 -7.74 11.64
C SER A 89 -1.80 -6.81 10.50
N PHE A 90 -0.61 -6.23 10.64
CA PHE A 90 0.01 -5.37 9.63
C PHE A 90 1.39 -5.91 9.25
N ILE A 91 1.66 -6.01 7.96
CA ILE A 91 2.99 -6.32 7.42
C ILE A 91 3.38 -5.20 6.46
N CYS A 92 4.55 -4.61 6.67
CA CYS A 92 5.11 -3.58 5.81
C CYS A 92 6.54 -3.98 5.44
N LYS A 93 6.78 -4.24 4.16
CA LYS A 93 8.11 -4.54 3.62
C LYS A 93 8.38 -3.55 2.51
N ASP A 94 9.19 -2.54 2.78
CA ASP A 94 9.37 -1.43 1.85
C ASP A 94 10.78 -0.87 1.86
N TYR A 95 11.00 0.10 0.99
CA TYR A 95 12.15 0.99 1.03
C TYR A 95 11.73 2.31 1.69
N MET A 96 12.66 3.06 2.29
CA MET A 96 12.39 4.35 2.95
C MET A 96 11.99 5.49 1.98
N LEU A 97 11.06 5.21 1.06
CA LEU A 97 10.58 6.09 0.01
C LEU A 97 9.25 6.76 0.37
N GLN A 98 8.42 6.13 1.23
CA GLN A 98 7.13 6.68 1.66
C GLN A 98 7.05 6.89 3.17
N GLU A 99 6.23 7.86 3.57
CA GLU A 99 5.85 8.05 4.96
C GLU A 99 4.60 7.22 5.30
N TYR A 100 4.69 6.38 6.32
CA TYR A 100 3.55 5.59 6.81
C TYR A 100 2.93 6.26 8.04
N CYS A 101 1.66 6.63 7.95
CA CYS A 101 0.88 7.26 9.03
C CYS A 101 -0.22 6.33 9.54
N LEU A 102 -0.04 5.79 10.73
CA LEU A 102 -1.03 4.95 11.42
C LEU A 102 -2.03 5.83 12.20
N GLU A 103 -3.10 6.29 11.56
CA GLU A 103 -4.06 7.24 12.16
C GLU A 103 -5.09 6.55 13.07
N ASN A 104 -5.72 5.47 12.60
CA ASN A 104 -6.74 4.73 13.36
C ASN A 104 -6.56 3.22 13.16
N VAL A 105 -5.72 2.62 13.99
CA VAL A 105 -5.39 1.18 13.98
C VAL A 105 -5.50 0.58 15.39
N SER A 106 -6.53 0.97 16.14
CA SER A 106 -6.67 0.69 17.57
C SER A 106 -6.74 -0.80 17.93
N SER A 107 -7.12 -1.68 17.00
CA SER A 107 -7.15 -3.14 17.21
C SER A 107 -5.87 -3.86 16.82
N LEU A 108 -4.80 -3.16 16.45
CA LEU A 108 -3.58 -3.77 15.94
C LEU A 108 -2.88 -4.61 17.02
N ILE A 109 -2.68 -5.90 16.74
CA ILE A 109 -2.04 -6.86 17.65
C ILE A 109 -0.60 -7.13 17.21
N THR A 110 -0.41 -7.32 15.90
CA THR A 110 0.91 -7.65 15.33
C THR A 110 1.28 -6.68 14.21
N ALA A 111 2.55 -6.26 14.22
CA ALA A 111 3.16 -5.48 13.16
C ALA A 111 4.53 -6.11 12.82
N ASP A 112 4.73 -6.47 11.55
CA ASP A 112 6.02 -6.89 11.00
C ASP A 112 6.47 -5.82 10.01
N ILE A 113 7.53 -5.08 10.35
CA ILE A 113 7.98 -3.91 9.60
C ILE A 113 9.46 -4.11 9.24
N ASP A 114 9.73 -4.20 7.95
CA ASP A 114 11.06 -4.27 7.37
C ASP A 114 11.19 -3.15 6.34
N ILE A 115 11.92 -2.08 6.72
CA ILE A 115 12.11 -0.92 5.85
C ILE A 115 13.59 -0.77 5.56
N VAL A 116 13.96 -0.94 4.30
CA VAL A 116 15.34 -0.84 3.83
C VAL A 116 15.61 0.57 3.35
N LYS A 117 16.78 1.13 3.71
CA LYS A 117 17.19 2.42 3.16
C LYS A 117 17.43 2.28 1.65
N GLU A 118 16.85 3.15 0.85
CA GLU A 118 17.21 3.23 -0.57
C GLU A 118 18.70 3.62 -0.68
N TYR A 119 19.48 2.75 -1.33
CA TYR A 119 20.80 3.15 -1.77
C TYR A 119 20.59 4.10 -2.94
N LYS A 120 20.92 5.39 -2.74
CA LYS A 120 21.10 6.29 -3.87
C LYS A 120 22.07 5.58 -4.81
N HIS A 121 21.62 5.26 -6.02
CA HIS A 121 22.55 4.98 -7.08
C HIS A 121 23.25 6.33 -7.31
N ASP A 122 24.39 6.54 -6.67
CA ASP A 122 25.27 7.65 -6.98
C ASP A 122 25.54 7.49 -8.48
N ALA A 123 24.90 8.32 -9.29
CA ALA A 123 25.19 8.41 -10.69
C ALA A 123 26.68 8.72 -10.78
N LEU A 124 27.45 7.72 -11.21
CA LEU A 124 28.79 7.92 -11.75
C LEU A 124 28.62 8.84 -12.96
N HIS A 125 28.59 10.15 -12.71
CA HIS A 125 28.81 11.16 -13.71
C HIS A 125 30.33 11.30 -13.85
N ASP A 126 30.89 10.52 -14.78
CA ASP A 126 32.13 10.83 -15.46
C ASP A 126 31.91 12.00 -16.45
#